data_AF-A0A7W4WDF0-F1
#
_entry.id   AF-A0A7W4WDF0-F1
#
_cell.length_a   1.000
_cell.length_b   1.000
_cell.length_c   1.000
_cell.angle_alpha   90.00
_cell.angle_beta   90.00
_cell.angle_gamma   90.00
#
_symmetry.space_group_name_H-M   'P 1'
#
loop_
_entity.id
_entity.type
_entity.pdbx_description
1 polymer ?
#
loop_
_entity_poly.entity_id
_entity_poly.type
_entity_poly.pdbx_seq_one_letter_code
_entity_poly.pdbx_strand_id
1 'polypeptide(L)'
;MPDPTPLKRSLSLSVTSLYGIGTIIGAGIYVLVGKVGAAAGLFLPYAFLLAGVIAAFTAFSYAELSSRFPHSAGSAAYIHEAWHRRWLVQLVAVLVATTGIVSAATMANGFVGYLGLFIQIPDYLVITILVSLLTLIALWGINESAVTVTLVTLIEVGGLLFVIYVSRGATAVHEWPQIFDAPKWDAWPGLLVGSFLAFYAYIGFEDMVNLAEEVKNPSKTLPRAILIAISVTTLFYMAVAALAVRTTSLEALAQSEAPLASIVTNAGHSPAFIGIVSMFAVVNGALVQIIMASRLLYGVAKKGMAPWFFTGVSAKTQTPVVSTLLAGAIILLFALWLPLVLLAQITAFIMLVIFSLINVSLIAIKMRGAKMGWGAISFSIWVPAIGFLLCFALIVFQIFA
;
A
#
# COMPACT_ATOMS: atom_id res chain seq x y z
N MET A 1 -3.54 -1.96 -40.01
CA MET A 1 -3.79 -2.90 -38.89
C MET A 1 -5.10 -2.47 -38.26
N PRO A 2 -6.05 -3.38 -38.00
CA PRO A 2 -7.25 -3.01 -37.25
C PRO A 2 -6.85 -2.51 -35.86
N ASP A 3 -7.53 -1.47 -35.36
CA ASP A 3 -7.29 -0.97 -34.01
C ASP A 3 -7.49 -2.12 -33.00
N PRO A 4 -6.63 -2.24 -31.98
CA PRO A 4 -6.77 -3.27 -30.97
C PRO A 4 -8.12 -3.15 -30.27
N THR A 5 -8.79 -4.29 -30.06
CA THR A 5 -10.06 -4.34 -29.32
C THR A 5 -9.87 -3.76 -27.92
N PRO A 6 -10.62 -2.70 -27.52
CA PRO A 6 -10.43 -2.04 -26.24
C PRO A 6 -10.89 -2.93 -25.07
N LEU A 7 -10.30 -2.71 -23.88
CA LEU A 7 -10.73 -3.39 -22.65
C LEU A 7 -12.19 -3.06 -22.31
N LYS A 8 -12.89 -4.05 -21.72
CA LYS A 8 -14.30 -3.90 -21.34
C LYS A 8 -14.43 -3.03 -20.08
N ARG A 9 -15.04 -1.85 -20.24
CA ARG A 9 -15.39 -0.94 -19.14
C ARG A 9 -16.54 -1.49 -18.28
N SER A 10 -16.20 -2.35 -17.33
CA SER A 10 -17.18 -3.09 -16.51
C SER A 10 -17.25 -2.60 -15.06
N LEU A 11 -16.18 -1.99 -14.53
CA LEU A 11 -16.05 -1.69 -13.10
C LEU A 11 -16.86 -0.44 -12.74
N SER A 12 -17.75 -0.58 -11.75
CA SER A 12 -18.53 0.51 -11.17
C SER A 12 -17.74 1.25 -10.08
N LEU A 13 -18.27 2.38 -9.60
CA LEU A 13 -17.70 3.10 -8.47
C LEU A 13 -17.57 2.21 -7.23
N SER A 14 -18.57 1.40 -6.90
CA SER A 14 -18.53 0.50 -5.74
C SER A 14 -17.39 -0.51 -5.81
N VAL A 15 -17.26 -1.20 -6.95
CA VAL A 15 -16.19 -2.19 -7.17
C VAL A 15 -14.82 -1.51 -7.17
N THR A 16 -14.70 -0.34 -7.81
CA THR A 16 -13.43 0.41 -7.85
C THR A 16 -13.04 0.91 -6.45
N SER A 17 -14.00 1.39 -5.65
CA SER A 17 -13.74 1.81 -4.27
C SER A 17 -13.33 0.62 -3.39
N LEU A 18 -14.01 -0.53 -3.50
CA LEU A 18 -13.64 -1.73 -2.74
C LEU A 18 -12.27 -2.28 -3.18
N TYR A 19 -11.96 -2.25 -4.47
CA TYR A 19 -10.61 -2.54 -4.94
C TYR A 19 -9.58 -1.65 -4.24
N GLY A 20 -9.79 -0.33 -4.26
CA GLY A 20 -8.89 0.63 -3.60
C GLY A 20 -8.79 0.46 -2.08
N ILE A 21 -9.89 0.12 -1.41
CA ILE A 21 -9.89 -0.17 0.02
C ILE A 21 -9.01 -1.38 0.32
N GLY A 22 -9.11 -2.45 -0.46
CA GLY A 22 -8.30 -3.66 -0.26
C GLY A 22 -6.83 -3.46 -0.57
N THR A 23 -6.52 -2.73 -1.65
CA THR A 23 -5.11 -2.44 -1.97
C THR A 23 -4.42 -1.61 -0.89
N ILE A 24 -5.14 -0.70 -0.24
CA ILE A 24 -4.63 0.06 0.90
C ILE A 24 -4.56 -0.81 2.17
N ILE A 25 -5.64 -1.51 2.54
CA ILE A 25 -5.72 -2.32 3.78
C ILE A 25 -4.56 -3.31 3.83
N GLY A 26 -4.38 -4.08 2.76
CA GLY A 26 -3.22 -4.92 2.47
C GLY A 26 -2.55 -5.54 3.70
N ALA A 27 -1.23 -5.58 3.72
CA ALA A 27 -0.47 -6.06 4.88
C ALA A 27 -0.17 -4.97 5.92
N GLY A 28 -0.42 -3.69 5.61
CA GLY A 28 0.07 -2.58 6.43
C GLY A 28 -0.49 -2.58 7.84
N ILE A 29 -1.83 -2.52 7.97
CA ILE A 29 -2.48 -2.55 9.29
C ILE A 29 -2.38 -3.92 9.97
N TYR A 30 -2.28 -4.99 9.19
CA TYR A 30 -2.17 -6.34 9.74
C TYR A 30 -0.80 -6.55 10.39
N VAL A 31 0.27 -6.08 9.76
CA VAL A 31 1.62 -6.45 10.16
C VAL A 31 2.30 -5.35 11.00
N LEU A 32 2.09 -4.07 10.67
CA LEU A 32 2.92 -2.99 11.22
C LEU A 32 2.30 -2.28 12.42
N VAL A 33 1.03 -2.49 12.76
CA VAL A 33 0.37 -1.80 13.90
C VAL A 33 1.19 -1.89 15.18
N GLY A 34 1.74 -3.06 15.48
CA GLY A 34 2.60 -3.26 16.64
C GLY A 34 3.87 -2.41 16.62
N LYS A 35 4.53 -2.36 15.46
CA LYS A 35 5.78 -1.60 15.25
C LYS A 35 5.54 -0.09 15.21
N VAL A 36 4.41 0.35 14.65
CA VAL A 36 3.98 1.76 14.75
C VAL A 36 3.69 2.12 16.21
N GLY A 37 3.02 1.23 16.96
CA GLY A 37 2.74 1.42 18.38
C GLY A 37 4.02 1.55 19.22
N ALA A 38 5.07 0.82 18.86
CA ALA A 38 6.37 0.93 19.53
C ALA A 38 6.99 2.34 19.39
N ALA A 39 6.77 3.03 18.27
CA ALA A 39 7.29 4.38 18.03
C ALA A 39 6.36 5.48 18.56
N ALA A 40 5.05 5.36 18.29
CA ALA A 40 4.05 6.37 18.62
C ALA A 40 3.48 6.27 20.05
N GLY A 41 3.69 5.13 20.71
CA GLY A 41 3.12 4.85 22.04
C GLY A 41 1.60 4.96 22.05
N LEU A 42 1.07 5.68 23.04
CA LEU A 42 -0.38 5.90 23.18
C LEU A 42 -1.00 6.64 21.99
N PHE A 43 -0.20 7.42 21.27
CA PHE A 43 -0.65 8.23 20.14
C PHE A 43 -0.67 7.45 18.80
N LEU A 44 -0.65 6.12 18.85
CA LEU A 44 -0.80 5.24 17.68
C LEU A 44 -1.96 5.65 16.74
N PRO A 45 -3.17 6.01 17.23
CA PRO A 45 -4.25 6.46 16.33
C PRO A 45 -3.90 7.75 15.60
N TYR A 46 -3.21 8.68 16.26
CA TYR A 46 -2.74 9.92 15.64
C TYR A 46 -1.64 9.66 14.62
N ALA A 47 -0.80 8.64 14.83
CA ALA A 47 0.24 8.27 13.87
C ALA A 47 -0.37 7.85 12.53
N PHE A 48 -1.41 7.00 12.58
CA PHE A 48 -2.20 6.61 11.40
C PHE A 48 -2.97 7.79 10.81
N LEU A 49 -3.62 8.62 11.64
CA LEU A 49 -4.32 9.80 11.16
C LEU A 49 -3.39 10.76 10.39
N LEU A 50 -2.21 11.06 10.96
CA LEU A 50 -1.25 11.95 10.33
C LEU A 50 -0.71 11.33 9.03
N ALA A 51 -0.38 10.04 9.01
CA ALA A 51 -0.01 9.33 7.78
C ALA A 51 -1.13 9.39 6.72
N GLY A 52 -2.38 9.19 7.12
CA GLY A 52 -3.55 9.28 6.26
C GLY A 52 -3.80 10.69 5.71
N VAL A 53 -3.58 11.73 6.51
CA VAL A 53 -3.66 13.13 6.06
C VAL A 53 -2.58 13.41 5.01
N ILE A 54 -1.34 12.98 5.24
CA ILE A 54 -0.24 13.14 4.28
C ILE A 54 -0.56 12.41 2.96
N ALA A 55 -1.04 11.17 3.06
CA ALA A 55 -1.49 10.40 1.91
C ALA A 55 -2.67 11.06 1.18
N ALA A 56 -3.64 11.62 1.92
CA ALA A 56 -4.84 12.25 1.36
C ALA A 56 -4.52 13.46 0.47
N PHE A 57 -3.53 14.29 0.83
CA PHE A 57 -3.09 15.40 -0.03
C PHE A 57 -2.56 14.90 -1.38
N THR A 58 -1.83 13.78 -1.38
CA THR A 58 -1.38 13.15 -2.63
C THR A 58 -2.53 12.44 -3.34
N ALA A 59 -3.49 11.86 -2.60
CA ALA A 59 -4.69 11.26 -3.16
C ALA A 59 -5.56 12.27 -3.91
N PHE A 60 -5.67 13.52 -3.43
CA PHE A 60 -6.29 14.60 -4.18
C PHE A 60 -5.55 14.88 -5.49
N SER A 61 -4.22 14.86 -5.49
CA SER A 61 -3.42 15.00 -6.71
C SER A 61 -3.67 13.87 -7.71
N TYR A 62 -3.71 12.62 -7.24
CA TYR A 62 -4.07 11.46 -8.08
C TYR A 62 -5.52 11.52 -8.57
N ALA A 63 -6.45 12.00 -7.74
CA ALA A 63 -7.84 12.19 -8.13
C ALA A 63 -7.97 13.21 -9.26
N GLU A 64 -7.27 14.35 -9.20
CA GLU A 64 -7.25 15.31 -10.31
C GLU A 64 -6.52 14.77 -11.55
N LEU A 65 -5.36 14.12 -11.38
CA LEU A 65 -4.58 13.55 -12.49
C LEU A 65 -5.33 12.44 -13.23
N SER A 66 -5.95 11.51 -12.53
CA SER A 66 -6.79 10.45 -13.12
C SER A 66 -8.03 10.99 -13.81
N SER A 67 -8.54 12.14 -13.35
CA SER A 67 -9.63 12.84 -14.00
C SER A 67 -9.21 13.50 -15.33
N ARG A 68 -8.03 14.14 -15.33
CA ARG A 68 -7.43 14.83 -16.48
C ARG A 68 -6.89 13.87 -17.54
N PHE A 69 -6.22 12.79 -17.12
CA PHE A 69 -5.54 11.82 -17.97
C PHE A 69 -6.03 10.39 -17.66
N PRO A 70 -7.26 10.03 -18.09
CA PRO A 70 -7.91 8.77 -17.72
C PRO A 70 -7.41 7.57 -18.56
N HIS A 71 -6.10 7.36 -18.62
CA HIS A 71 -5.46 6.24 -19.33
C HIS A 71 -4.68 5.36 -18.36
N SER A 72 -4.60 4.06 -18.63
CA SER A 72 -3.91 3.11 -17.76
C SER A 72 -2.40 3.24 -17.92
N ALA A 73 -1.77 4.07 -17.09
CA ALA A 73 -0.33 4.28 -17.19
C ALA A 73 0.37 4.73 -15.87
N GLY A 74 -0.37 4.73 -14.75
CA GLY A 74 0.20 4.90 -13.40
C GLY A 74 0.91 6.23 -13.14
N SER A 75 1.70 6.24 -12.07
CA SER A 75 2.53 7.38 -11.64
C SER A 75 3.52 7.84 -12.72
N ALA A 76 4.13 6.89 -13.43
CA ALA A 76 5.13 7.15 -14.47
C ALA A 76 4.55 7.98 -15.64
N ALA A 77 3.28 7.77 -16.01
CA ALA A 77 2.66 8.54 -17.08
C ALA A 77 2.27 9.95 -16.66
N TYR A 78 1.79 10.16 -15.44
CA TYR A 78 1.54 11.52 -14.96
C TYR A 78 2.82 12.36 -14.93
N ILE A 79 3.95 11.73 -14.59
CA ILE A 79 5.27 12.37 -14.65
C ILE A 79 5.70 12.62 -16.10
N HIS A 80 5.38 11.71 -17.02
CA HIS A 80 5.60 11.94 -18.45
C HIS A 80 4.84 13.19 -18.94
N GLU A 81 3.55 13.29 -18.64
CA GLU A 81 2.71 14.46 -19.00
C GLU A 81 3.23 15.76 -18.35
N ALA A 82 3.79 15.68 -17.15
CA ALA A 82 4.38 16.83 -16.48
C ALA A 82 5.69 17.28 -17.10
N TRP A 83 6.64 16.37 -17.35
CA TRP A 83 8.02 16.77 -17.62
C TRP A 83 8.49 16.47 -19.05
N HIS A 84 7.85 15.54 -19.75
CA HIS A 84 8.28 15.05 -21.07
C HIS A 84 9.74 14.56 -21.10
N ARG A 85 10.30 14.22 -19.94
CA ARG A 85 11.67 13.73 -19.77
C ARG A 85 11.63 12.22 -19.60
N ARG A 86 12.20 11.50 -20.58
CA ARG A 86 12.26 10.04 -20.54
C ARG A 86 12.92 9.54 -19.26
N TRP A 87 14.10 10.04 -18.89
CA TRP A 87 14.83 9.58 -17.71
C TRP A 87 14.05 9.66 -16.39
N LEU A 88 13.17 10.66 -16.20
CA LEU A 88 12.32 10.76 -15.01
C LEU A 88 11.26 9.67 -14.95
N VAL A 89 10.59 9.41 -16.07
CA VAL A 89 9.59 8.33 -16.21
C VAL A 89 10.22 6.98 -15.90
N GLN A 90 11.46 6.80 -16.38
CA GLN A 90 12.25 5.60 -16.20
C GLN A 90 12.67 5.40 -14.74
N LEU A 91 13.19 6.46 -14.11
CA LEU A 91 13.53 6.47 -12.69
C LEU A 91 12.31 6.08 -11.85
N VAL A 92 11.14 6.69 -12.10
CA VAL A 92 9.91 6.39 -11.35
C VAL A 92 9.45 4.96 -11.58
N ALA A 93 9.52 4.45 -12.82
CA ALA A 93 9.15 3.07 -13.10
C ALA A 93 10.05 2.06 -12.34
N VAL A 94 11.35 2.35 -12.24
CA VAL A 94 12.28 1.54 -11.43
C VAL A 94 11.96 1.66 -9.95
N LEU A 95 11.72 2.88 -9.44
CA LEU A 95 11.35 3.08 -8.03
C LEU A 95 10.07 2.33 -7.66
N VAL A 96 9.03 2.36 -8.50
CA VAL A 96 7.78 1.61 -8.30
C VAL A 96 8.04 0.09 -8.35
N ALA A 97 8.90 -0.39 -9.26
CA ALA A 97 9.26 -1.81 -9.28
C ALA A 97 9.99 -2.21 -7.99
N THR A 98 10.90 -1.36 -7.49
CA THR A 98 11.60 -1.55 -6.22
C THR A 98 10.63 -1.54 -5.04
N THR A 99 9.63 -0.65 -5.01
CA THR A 99 8.64 -0.64 -3.93
C THR A 99 7.83 -1.92 -3.92
N GLY A 100 7.45 -2.47 -5.07
CA GLY A 100 6.79 -3.78 -5.15
C GLY A 100 7.64 -4.91 -4.57
N ILE A 101 8.92 -4.96 -4.92
CA ILE A 101 9.87 -5.96 -4.40
C ILE A 101 9.99 -5.86 -2.88
N VAL A 102 10.26 -4.67 -2.35
CA VAL A 102 10.47 -4.47 -0.91
C VAL A 102 9.16 -4.66 -0.13
N SER A 103 8.03 -4.25 -0.70
CA SER A 103 6.70 -4.47 -0.13
C SER A 103 6.37 -5.96 -0.03
N ALA A 104 6.58 -6.75 -1.10
CA ALA A 104 6.38 -8.20 -1.06
C ALA A 104 7.26 -8.88 0.00
N ALA A 105 8.50 -8.41 0.20
CA ALA A 105 9.38 -8.90 1.26
C ALA A 105 8.88 -8.54 2.67
N THR A 106 8.34 -7.32 2.84
CA THR A 106 7.67 -6.87 4.08
C THR A 106 6.50 -7.79 4.40
N MET A 107 5.66 -8.08 3.40
CA MET A 107 4.51 -8.96 3.53
C MET A 107 4.92 -10.39 3.91
N ALA A 108 5.95 -10.94 3.26
CA ALA A 108 6.46 -12.27 3.58
C ALA A 108 6.96 -12.38 5.03
N ASN A 109 7.64 -11.35 5.57
CA ASN A 109 8.00 -11.29 6.98
C ASN A 109 6.77 -11.27 7.89
N GLY A 110 5.78 -10.43 7.56
CA GLY A 110 4.54 -10.34 8.33
C GLY A 110 3.72 -11.62 8.37
N PHE A 111 3.86 -12.49 7.36
CA PHE A 111 3.19 -13.79 7.33
C PHE A 111 3.63 -14.72 8.46
N VAL A 112 4.90 -14.63 8.88
CA VAL A 112 5.51 -15.54 9.87
C VAL A 112 4.75 -15.53 11.19
N GLY A 113 4.53 -14.34 11.75
CA GLY A 113 3.84 -14.18 13.03
C GLY A 113 2.41 -14.73 13.01
N TYR A 114 1.70 -14.58 11.88
CA TYR A 114 0.34 -15.09 11.74
C TYR A 114 0.29 -16.61 11.53
N LEU A 115 1.22 -17.18 10.78
CA LEU A 115 1.32 -18.64 10.65
C LEU A 115 1.69 -19.29 12.00
N GLY A 116 2.53 -18.60 12.79
CA GLY A 116 2.97 -19.00 14.14
C GLY A 116 1.83 -19.22 15.14
N LEU A 117 0.63 -18.67 14.87
CA LEU A 117 -0.58 -18.92 15.66
C LEU A 117 -1.11 -20.36 15.53
N PHE A 118 -0.78 -21.05 14.43
CA PHE A 118 -1.27 -22.38 14.12
C PHE A 118 -0.17 -23.43 14.17
N ILE A 119 0.99 -23.09 13.61
CA ILE A 119 2.15 -23.99 13.51
C ILE A 119 3.43 -23.22 13.75
N GLN A 120 4.32 -23.77 14.58
CA GLN A 120 5.64 -23.19 14.84
C GLN A 120 6.68 -23.88 13.96
N ILE A 121 7.18 -23.14 12.98
CA ILE A 121 8.22 -23.57 12.03
C ILE A 121 9.23 -22.41 11.93
N PRO A 122 10.53 -22.68 11.79
CA PRO A 122 11.54 -21.62 11.65
C PRO A 122 11.20 -20.60 10.55
N ASP A 123 11.34 -19.30 10.87
CA ASP A 123 10.95 -18.17 10.03
C ASP A 123 11.52 -18.25 8.62
N TYR A 124 12.80 -18.64 8.51
CA TYR A 124 13.47 -18.77 7.21
C TYR A 124 12.81 -19.81 6.30
N LEU A 125 12.26 -20.91 6.86
CA LEU A 125 11.53 -21.91 6.08
C LEU A 125 10.18 -21.36 5.64
N VAL A 126 9.46 -20.69 6.53
CA VAL A 126 8.15 -20.07 6.22
C VAL A 126 8.29 -19.08 5.08
N ILE A 127 9.24 -18.15 5.18
CA ILE A 127 9.53 -17.14 4.16
C ILE A 127 9.94 -17.81 2.85
N THR A 128 10.86 -18.79 2.90
CA THR A 128 11.34 -19.48 1.69
C THR A 128 10.23 -20.22 0.95
N ILE A 129 9.40 -20.96 1.68
CA ILE A 129 8.27 -21.70 1.11
C ILE A 129 7.26 -20.72 0.52
N LEU A 130 6.85 -19.71 1.30
CA LEU A 130 5.87 -18.73 0.86
C LEU A 130 6.32 -18.01 -0.41
N VAL A 131 7.48 -17.36 -0.40
CA VAL A 131 7.95 -16.57 -1.55
C VAL A 131 8.16 -17.46 -2.78
N SER A 132 8.67 -18.68 -2.60
CA SER A 132 8.83 -19.63 -3.71
C SER A 132 7.48 -20.03 -4.31
N LEU A 133 6.49 -20.36 -3.48
CA LEU A 133 5.13 -20.69 -3.93
C LEU A 133 4.47 -19.51 -4.66
N LEU A 134 4.53 -18.31 -4.10
CA LEU A 134 3.97 -17.11 -4.74
C LEU A 134 4.66 -16.80 -6.07
N THR A 135 5.98 -17.00 -6.16
CA THR A 135 6.74 -16.84 -7.40
C THR A 135 6.31 -17.86 -8.45
N LEU A 136 6.09 -19.13 -8.07
CA LEU A 136 5.59 -20.17 -8.96
C LEU A 136 4.16 -19.87 -9.45
N ILE A 137 3.29 -19.38 -8.55
CA ILE A 137 1.93 -18.95 -8.90
C ILE A 137 1.98 -17.77 -9.89
N ALA A 138 2.85 -16.79 -9.66
CA ALA A 138 3.05 -15.67 -10.57
C ALA A 138 3.57 -16.12 -11.95
N LEU A 139 4.45 -17.13 -12.00
CA LEU A 139 4.93 -17.74 -13.25
C LEU A 139 3.81 -18.45 -14.03
N TRP A 140 2.86 -19.07 -13.32
CA TRP A 140 1.69 -19.72 -13.93
C TRP A 140 0.80 -18.71 -14.68
N GLY A 141 0.92 -17.42 -14.38
CA GLY A 141 0.24 -16.37 -15.12
C GLY A 141 -1.20 -16.15 -14.69
N ILE A 142 -1.46 -16.32 -13.38
CA ILE A 142 -2.74 -15.90 -12.81
C ILE A 142 -2.84 -14.37 -12.98
N ASN A 143 -3.83 -13.95 -13.77
CA ASN A 143 -4.23 -12.56 -13.84
C ASN A 143 -5.21 -12.29 -12.70
N GLU A 144 -4.77 -11.49 -11.74
CA GLU A 144 -5.62 -10.88 -10.73
C GLU A 144 -6.69 -10.03 -11.42
N SER A 145 -7.97 -10.38 -11.24
CA SER A 145 -9.08 -9.56 -11.70
C SER A 145 -9.48 -8.57 -10.62
N ALA A 146 -9.92 -7.37 -10.99
CA ALA A 146 -10.42 -6.39 -10.02
C ALA A 146 -11.56 -6.95 -9.14
N VAL A 147 -12.33 -7.92 -9.65
CA VAL A 147 -13.39 -8.63 -8.91
C VAL A 147 -12.80 -9.55 -7.84
N THR A 148 -11.74 -10.29 -8.16
CA THR A 148 -11.04 -11.16 -7.19
C THR A 148 -10.50 -10.33 -6.03
N VAL A 149 -9.78 -9.25 -6.33
CA VAL A 149 -9.28 -8.32 -5.31
C VAL A 149 -10.43 -7.75 -4.48
N THR A 150 -11.53 -7.34 -5.11
CA THR A 150 -12.72 -6.86 -4.40
C THR A 150 -13.30 -7.90 -3.43
N LEU A 151 -13.36 -9.18 -3.82
CA LEU A 151 -13.84 -10.25 -2.93
C LEU A 151 -12.90 -10.48 -1.75
N VAL A 152 -11.58 -10.45 -1.98
CA VAL A 152 -10.59 -10.52 -0.90
C VAL A 152 -10.71 -9.32 0.03
N THR A 153 -10.91 -8.10 -0.50
CA THR A 153 -11.16 -6.91 0.31
C THR A 153 -12.35 -7.09 1.26
N LEU A 154 -13.44 -7.72 0.81
CA LEU A 154 -14.60 -7.94 1.68
C LEU A 154 -14.25 -8.84 2.87
N ILE A 155 -13.38 -9.81 2.67
CA ILE A 155 -12.86 -10.68 3.74
C ILE A 155 -11.96 -9.87 4.68
N GLU A 156 -11.06 -9.05 4.15
CA GLU A 156 -10.16 -8.18 4.93
C GLU A 156 -10.94 -7.17 5.79
N VAL A 157 -11.85 -6.41 5.16
CA VAL A 157 -12.75 -5.46 5.84
C VAL A 157 -13.61 -6.18 6.88
N GLY A 158 -14.11 -7.38 6.57
CA GLY A 158 -14.81 -8.24 7.53
C GLY A 158 -13.95 -8.61 8.73
N GLY A 159 -12.67 -8.92 8.51
CA GLY A 159 -11.69 -9.17 9.57
C GLY A 159 -11.45 -7.95 10.46
N LEU A 160 -11.30 -6.76 9.88
CA LEU A 160 -11.15 -5.52 10.66
C LEU A 160 -12.42 -5.20 11.46
N LEU A 161 -13.60 -5.36 10.86
CA LEU A 161 -14.88 -5.19 11.56
C LEU A 161 -15.03 -6.20 12.71
N PHE A 162 -14.57 -7.43 12.53
CA PHE A 162 -14.54 -8.44 13.59
C PHE A 162 -13.62 -8.00 14.74
N VAL A 163 -12.40 -7.55 14.47
CA VAL A 163 -11.48 -7.02 15.50
C VAL A 163 -12.14 -5.87 16.26
N ILE A 164 -12.76 -4.93 15.54
CA ILE A 164 -13.46 -3.78 16.16
C ILE A 164 -14.61 -4.25 17.06
N TYR A 165 -15.44 -5.16 16.54
CA TYR A 165 -16.63 -5.64 17.25
C TYR A 165 -16.29 -6.39 18.53
N VAL A 166 -15.30 -7.27 18.47
CA VAL A 166 -14.87 -8.11 19.60
C VAL A 166 -14.14 -7.27 20.66
N SER A 167 -13.33 -6.31 20.24
CA SER A 167 -12.47 -5.56 21.17
C SER A 167 -13.19 -4.40 21.87
N ARG A 168 -14.40 -4.03 21.44
CA ARG A 168 -15.14 -2.89 22.02
C ARG A 168 -15.49 -3.07 23.51
N GLY A 169 -15.65 -4.31 23.96
CA GLY A 169 -15.99 -4.67 25.34
C GLY A 169 -14.81 -5.23 26.14
N ALA A 170 -13.61 -5.23 25.56
CA ALA A 170 -12.41 -5.72 26.23
C ALA A 170 -12.06 -4.87 27.46
N THR A 171 -11.43 -5.50 28.45
CA THR A 171 -10.90 -4.80 29.61
C THR A 171 -9.85 -3.78 29.19
N ALA A 172 -9.99 -2.56 29.68
CA ALA A 172 -9.11 -1.45 29.35
C ALA A 172 -7.75 -1.58 30.03
N VAL A 173 -6.67 -1.50 29.25
CA VAL A 173 -5.32 -1.19 29.75
C VAL A 173 -5.13 0.32 29.83
N HIS A 174 -5.65 1.06 28.84
CA HIS A 174 -5.63 2.52 28.79
C HIS A 174 -7.03 3.08 28.56
N GLU A 175 -7.34 4.20 29.18
CA GLU A 175 -8.66 4.83 29.07
C GLU A 175 -8.79 5.73 27.85
N TRP A 176 -10.01 5.87 27.33
CA TRP A 176 -10.29 6.69 26.16
C TRP A 176 -9.75 8.13 26.24
N PRO A 177 -9.86 8.84 27.38
CA PRO A 177 -9.27 10.17 27.50
C PRO A 177 -7.75 10.17 27.28
N GLN A 178 -7.03 9.16 27.79
CA GLN A 178 -5.57 9.07 27.62
C GLN A 178 -5.17 8.83 26.15
N ILE A 179 -5.98 8.08 25.41
CA ILE A 179 -5.72 7.73 24.01
C ILE A 179 -5.99 8.93 23.08
N PHE A 180 -6.96 9.78 23.44
CA PHE A 180 -7.38 10.93 22.64
C PHE A 180 -6.99 12.30 23.23
N ASP A 181 -6.15 12.31 24.26
CA ASP A 181 -5.53 13.53 24.75
C ASP A 181 -4.59 14.09 23.69
N ALA A 182 -4.48 15.43 23.65
CA ALA A 182 -3.60 16.08 22.70
C ALA A 182 -2.14 15.67 22.94
N PRO A 183 -1.39 15.27 21.88
CA PRO A 183 0.02 14.93 22.01
C PRO A 183 0.81 16.10 22.58
N LYS A 184 1.48 15.87 23.70
CA LYS A 184 2.43 16.82 24.29
C LYS A 184 3.67 16.95 23.40
N TRP A 185 4.44 18.03 23.57
CA TRP A 185 5.61 18.34 22.74
C TRP A 185 6.67 17.22 22.68
N ASP A 186 6.86 16.51 23.79
CA ASP A 186 7.76 15.37 23.93
C ASP A 186 7.33 14.13 23.13
N ALA A 187 6.04 14.00 22.79
CA ALA A 187 5.52 12.88 22.02
C ALA A 187 5.65 13.04 20.51
N TRP A 188 5.91 14.26 20.01
CA TRP A 188 5.95 14.55 18.57
C TRP A 188 7.02 13.80 17.78
N PRO A 189 8.26 13.62 18.28
CA PRO A 189 9.26 12.83 17.57
C PRO A 189 8.81 11.38 17.35
N GLY A 190 8.30 10.72 18.39
CA GLY A 190 7.78 9.35 18.29
C GLY A 190 6.54 9.25 17.40
N LEU A 191 5.66 10.25 17.46
CA LEU A 191 4.50 10.36 16.57
C LEU A 191 4.93 10.46 15.10
N LEU A 192 5.93 11.29 14.77
CA LEU A 192 6.42 11.46 13.40
C LEU A 192 7.12 10.19 12.87
N VAL A 193 7.94 9.53 13.69
CA VAL A 193 8.54 8.22 13.33
C VAL A 193 7.46 7.17 13.12
N GLY A 194 6.46 7.13 14.01
CA GLY A 194 5.30 6.27 13.88
C GLY A 194 4.51 6.55 12.61
N SER A 195 4.24 7.82 12.29
CA SER A 195 3.54 8.21 11.06
C SER A 195 4.31 7.85 9.80
N PHE A 196 5.63 7.97 9.80
CA PHE A 196 6.45 7.51 8.68
C PHE A 196 6.30 6.01 8.45
N LEU A 197 6.32 5.21 9.52
CA LEU A 197 6.11 3.76 9.41
C LEU A 197 4.66 3.42 9.02
N ALA A 198 3.67 4.13 9.59
CA ALA A 198 2.25 3.96 9.30
C ALA A 198 1.90 4.35 7.86
N PHE A 199 2.69 5.24 7.24
CA PHE A 199 2.53 5.62 5.84
C PHE A 199 2.59 4.41 4.90
N TYR A 200 3.35 3.37 5.25
CA TYR A 200 3.34 2.10 4.51
C TYR A 200 1.92 1.54 4.33
N ALA A 201 1.07 1.63 5.36
CA ALA A 201 -0.29 1.12 5.30
C ALA A 201 -1.23 1.93 4.39
N TYR A 202 -0.78 3.08 3.88
CA TYR A 202 -1.52 3.91 2.95
C TYR A 202 -1.09 3.73 1.48
N ILE A 203 -0.07 2.91 1.22
CA ILE A 203 0.38 2.58 -0.13
C ILE A 203 -0.64 1.64 -0.77
N GLY A 204 -1.09 1.96 -1.99
CA GLY A 204 -1.99 1.10 -2.77
C GLY A 204 -3.15 1.84 -3.45
N PHE A 205 -3.47 3.08 -3.06
CA PHE A 205 -4.51 3.87 -3.77
C PHE A 205 -4.03 4.32 -5.16
N GLU A 206 -2.73 4.50 -5.33
CA GLU A 206 -2.10 4.86 -6.59
C GLU A 206 -2.26 3.76 -7.65
N ASP A 207 -2.39 2.49 -7.24
CA ASP A 207 -2.59 1.38 -8.17
C ASP A 207 -3.97 1.41 -8.83
N MET A 208 -4.95 2.07 -8.21
CA MET A 208 -6.29 2.21 -8.74
C MET A 208 -6.31 2.85 -10.13
N VAL A 209 -5.35 3.74 -10.42
CA VAL A 209 -5.30 4.43 -11.73
C VAL A 209 -4.89 3.49 -12.87
N ASN A 210 -4.30 2.33 -12.56
CA ASN A 210 -3.99 1.31 -13.57
C ASN A 210 -5.27 0.62 -14.09
N LEU A 211 -6.39 0.72 -13.38
CA LEU A 211 -7.69 0.19 -13.82
C LEU A 211 -8.47 1.15 -14.72
N ALA A 212 -7.91 2.30 -15.13
CA ALA A 212 -8.64 3.33 -15.87
C ALA A 212 -9.38 2.82 -17.12
N GLU A 213 -8.81 1.83 -17.81
CA GLU A 213 -9.41 1.26 -19.03
C GLU A 213 -10.56 0.28 -18.75
N GLU A 214 -10.64 -0.27 -17.54
CA GLU A 214 -11.70 -1.20 -17.10
C GLU A 214 -12.83 -0.49 -16.33
N VAL A 215 -12.59 0.74 -15.88
CA VAL A 215 -13.54 1.54 -15.11
C VAL A 215 -14.58 2.22 -15.99
N LYS A 216 -15.85 2.19 -15.57
CA LYS A 216 -16.92 2.98 -16.17
C LYS A 216 -16.72 4.45 -15.86
N ASN A 217 -16.65 5.29 -16.88
CA ASN A 217 -16.44 6.74 -16.76
C ASN A 217 -15.22 7.09 -15.86
N PRO A 218 -13.99 6.68 -16.25
CA PRO A 218 -12.80 6.79 -15.41
C PRO A 218 -12.56 8.20 -14.87
N SER A 219 -12.81 9.24 -15.68
CA SER A 219 -12.64 10.65 -15.27
C SER A 219 -13.51 11.08 -14.08
N LYS A 220 -14.62 10.38 -13.79
CA LYS A 220 -15.51 10.68 -12.66
C LYS A 220 -15.43 9.62 -11.56
N THR A 221 -15.21 8.36 -11.95
CA THR A 221 -15.24 7.23 -11.04
C THR A 221 -13.93 7.07 -10.27
N LEU A 222 -12.77 7.16 -10.93
CA LEU A 222 -11.47 7.03 -10.26
C LEU A 222 -11.25 8.10 -9.17
N PRO A 223 -11.52 9.40 -9.42
CA PRO A 223 -11.29 10.43 -8.40
C PRO A 223 -12.12 10.18 -7.13
N ARG A 224 -13.38 9.78 -7.30
CA ARG A 224 -14.28 9.47 -6.18
C ARG A 224 -13.83 8.21 -5.45
N ALA A 225 -13.45 7.17 -6.20
CA ALA A 225 -13.02 5.90 -5.63
C ALA A 225 -11.75 6.06 -4.78
N ILE A 226 -10.76 6.81 -5.25
CA ILE A 226 -9.51 7.11 -4.53
C ILE A 226 -9.81 7.82 -3.20
N LEU A 227 -10.66 8.85 -3.21
CA LEU A 227 -11.00 9.61 -2.00
C LEU A 227 -11.82 8.78 -1.01
N ILE A 228 -12.76 7.95 -1.50
CA ILE A 228 -13.51 7.01 -0.67
C ILE A 228 -12.55 6.01 -0.03
N ALA A 229 -11.63 5.43 -0.80
CA ALA A 229 -10.70 4.43 -0.30
C ALA A 229 -9.82 4.99 0.82
N ILE A 230 -9.18 6.14 0.63
CA ILE A 230 -8.36 6.78 1.68
C ILE A 230 -9.17 7.16 2.92
N SER A 231 -10.39 7.70 2.73
CA SER A 231 -11.22 8.12 3.87
C SER A 231 -11.67 6.92 4.71
N VAL A 232 -12.18 5.87 4.04
CA VAL A 232 -12.69 4.66 4.70
C VAL A 232 -11.57 3.91 5.41
N THR A 233 -10.42 3.72 4.76
CA THR A 233 -9.27 3.04 5.37
C THR A 233 -8.70 3.81 6.55
N THR A 234 -8.62 5.13 6.48
CA THR A 234 -8.20 5.95 7.63
C THR A 234 -9.10 5.75 8.84
N LEU A 235 -10.42 5.69 8.65
CA LEU A 235 -11.36 5.44 9.74
C LEU A 235 -11.15 4.05 10.36
N PHE A 236 -10.98 3.01 9.53
CA PHE A 236 -10.67 1.66 10.02
C PHE A 236 -9.36 1.62 10.79
N TYR A 237 -8.31 2.24 10.26
CA TYR A 237 -6.99 2.26 10.89
C TYR A 237 -7.00 2.98 12.22
N MET A 238 -7.66 4.13 12.32
CA MET A 238 -7.80 4.84 13.59
C MET A 238 -8.57 4.01 14.63
N ALA A 239 -9.66 3.35 14.21
CA ALA A 239 -10.46 2.52 15.11
C ALA A 239 -9.65 1.32 15.64
N VAL A 240 -8.95 0.62 14.74
CA VAL A 240 -8.11 -0.53 15.10
C VAL A 240 -6.92 -0.10 15.95
N ALA A 241 -6.25 1.00 15.60
CA ALA A 241 -5.14 1.58 16.36
C ALA A 241 -5.56 1.97 17.80
N ALA A 242 -6.74 2.58 17.95
CA ALA A 242 -7.22 3.00 19.27
C ALA A 242 -7.57 1.79 20.13
N LEU A 243 -8.18 0.76 19.54
CA LEU A 243 -8.43 -0.51 20.21
C LEU A 243 -7.13 -1.26 20.54
N ALA A 244 -6.11 -1.18 19.69
CA ALA A 244 -4.82 -1.81 19.95
C ALA A 244 -4.17 -1.31 21.24
N VAL A 245 -4.09 0.01 21.40
CA VAL A 245 -3.54 0.63 22.60
C VAL A 245 -4.47 0.44 23.81
N ARG A 246 -5.79 0.40 23.59
CA ARG A 246 -6.75 0.18 24.67
C ARG A 246 -6.67 -1.23 25.26
N THR A 247 -6.50 -2.26 24.44
CA THR A 247 -6.58 -3.66 24.90
C THR A 247 -5.22 -4.28 25.20
N THR A 248 -4.13 -3.67 24.73
CA THR A 248 -2.78 -4.26 24.80
C THR A 248 -1.80 -3.25 25.35
N SER A 249 -0.93 -3.67 26.29
CA SER A 249 0.15 -2.80 26.78
C SER A 249 1.11 -2.44 25.65
N LEU A 250 1.76 -1.28 25.73
CA LEU A 250 2.68 -0.81 24.68
C LEU A 250 3.86 -1.76 24.48
N GLU A 251 4.36 -2.39 25.55
CA GLU A 251 5.44 -3.37 25.49
C GLU A 251 5.01 -4.63 24.75
N ALA A 252 3.84 -5.19 25.09
CA ALA A 252 3.31 -6.38 24.44
C ALA A 252 2.97 -6.11 22.97
N LEU A 253 2.46 -4.91 22.67
CA LEU A 253 2.14 -4.49 21.31
C LEU A 253 3.41 -4.36 20.44
N ALA A 254 4.50 -3.82 20.99
CA ALA A 254 5.78 -3.68 20.30
C ALA A 254 6.44 -5.03 19.97
N GLN A 255 6.27 -6.01 20.86
CA GLN A 255 6.84 -7.36 20.71
C GLN A 255 5.98 -8.29 19.85
N SER A 256 4.71 -7.95 19.62
CA SER A 256 3.82 -8.81 18.84
C SER A 256 4.23 -8.90 17.36
N GLU A 257 4.31 -10.13 16.86
CA GLU A 257 4.48 -10.44 15.43
C GLU A 257 3.15 -10.59 14.69
N ALA A 258 2.04 -10.68 15.42
CA ALA A 258 0.69 -10.79 14.90
C ALA A 258 -0.24 -9.83 15.68
N PRO A 259 -0.08 -8.50 15.52
CA PRO A 259 -0.67 -7.52 16.42
C PRO A 259 -2.20 -7.61 16.46
N LEU A 260 -2.88 -7.80 15.32
CA LEU A 260 -4.34 -7.94 15.35
C LEU A 260 -4.82 -9.21 16.08
N ALA A 261 -4.04 -10.29 16.04
CA ALA A 261 -4.33 -11.50 16.81
C ALA A 261 -4.14 -11.27 18.31
N SER A 262 -3.11 -10.51 18.71
CA SER A 262 -2.91 -10.10 20.10
C SER A 262 -4.07 -9.26 20.62
N ILE A 263 -4.57 -8.31 19.83
CA ILE A 263 -5.73 -7.47 20.20
C ILE A 263 -6.95 -8.35 20.50
N VAL A 264 -7.26 -9.31 19.61
CA VAL A 264 -8.41 -10.23 19.76
C VAL A 264 -8.22 -11.17 20.96
N THR A 265 -7.00 -11.64 21.17
CA THR A 265 -6.67 -12.53 22.31
C THR A 265 -6.82 -11.80 23.63
N ASN A 266 -6.34 -10.56 23.72
CA ASN A 266 -6.48 -9.71 24.90
C ASN A 266 -7.93 -9.28 25.14
N ALA A 267 -8.77 -9.28 24.10
CA ALA A 267 -10.21 -9.13 24.23
C ALA A 267 -10.93 -10.40 24.75
N GLY A 268 -10.21 -11.51 24.94
CA GLY A 268 -10.76 -12.77 25.46
C GLY A 268 -11.32 -13.71 24.38
N HIS A 269 -10.98 -13.50 23.11
CA HIS A 269 -11.48 -14.30 21.99
C HIS A 269 -10.35 -15.03 21.25
N SER A 270 -10.70 -16.12 20.55
CA SER A 270 -9.72 -16.88 19.76
C SER A 270 -9.18 -16.05 18.58
N PRO A 271 -7.84 -15.98 18.39
CA PRO A 271 -7.24 -15.25 17.28
C PRO A 271 -7.30 -16.00 15.94
N ALA A 272 -7.80 -17.24 15.91
CA ALA A 272 -7.73 -18.11 14.73
C ALA A 272 -8.40 -17.47 13.50
N PHE A 273 -9.58 -16.87 13.64
CA PHE A 273 -10.28 -16.24 12.53
C PHE A 273 -9.47 -15.08 11.94
N ILE A 274 -9.00 -14.15 12.79
CA ILE A 274 -8.22 -13.01 12.32
C ILE A 274 -6.85 -13.46 11.77
N GLY A 275 -6.25 -14.50 12.34
CA GLY A 275 -5.01 -15.09 11.83
C GLY A 275 -5.14 -15.58 10.38
N ILE A 276 -6.20 -16.35 10.09
CA ILE A 276 -6.49 -16.82 8.73
C ILE A 276 -6.72 -15.66 7.77
N VAL A 277 -7.56 -14.68 8.16
CA VAL A 277 -7.82 -13.50 7.32
C VAL A 277 -6.52 -12.74 7.01
N SER A 278 -5.66 -12.56 8.02
CA SER A 278 -4.38 -11.86 7.86
C SER A 278 -3.43 -12.60 6.93
N MET A 279 -3.36 -13.93 7.04
CA MET A 279 -2.57 -14.77 6.13
C MET A 279 -3.04 -14.66 4.68
N PHE A 280 -4.36 -14.67 4.45
CA PHE A 280 -4.94 -14.47 3.11
C PHE A 280 -4.62 -13.08 2.56
N ALA A 281 -4.76 -12.03 3.38
CA ALA A 281 -4.44 -10.66 2.99
C ALA A 281 -2.97 -10.51 2.56
N VAL A 282 -2.07 -11.07 3.35
CA VAL A 282 -0.62 -11.06 3.10
C VAL A 282 -0.25 -11.84 1.85
N VAL A 283 -0.83 -13.03 1.64
CA VAL A 283 -0.61 -13.85 0.43
C VAL A 283 -1.07 -13.09 -0.82
N ASN A 284 -2.28 -12.52 -0.78
CA ASN A 284 -2.85 -11.77 -1.89
C ASN A 284 -2.00 -10.53 -2.21
N GLY A 285 -1.69 -9.70 -1.21
CA GLY A 285 -0.87 -8.52 -1.38
C GLY A 285 0.53 -8.83 -1.93
N ALA A 286 1.19 -9.86 -1.39
CA ALA A 286 2.53 -10.24 -1.84
C ALA A 286 2.53 -10.75 -3.28
N LEU A 287 1.51 -11.55 -3.67
CA LEU A 287 1.36 -12.03 -5.04
C LEU A 287 1.15 -10.88 -6.03
N VAL A 288 0.27 -9.92 -5.69
CA VAL A 288 0.03 -8.72 -6.50
C VAL A 288 1.33 -7.95 -6.72
N GLN A 289 2.14 -7.77 -5.67
CA GLN A 289 3.40 -7.04 -5.76
C GLN A 289 4.47 -7.78 -6.58
N ILE A 290 4.55 -9.10 -6.51
CA ILE A 290 5.42 -9.92 -7.37
C ILE A 290 5.03 -9.75 -8.85
N ILE A 291 3.73 -9.82 -9.15
CA ILE A 291 3.21 -9.65 -10.53
C ILE A 291 3.47 -8.23 -11.03
N MET A 292 3.23 -7.21 -10.20
CA MET A 292 3.48 -5.82 -10.56
C MET A 292 4.96 -5.56 -10.85
N ALA A 293 5.86 -5.96 -9.93
CA ALA A 293 7.28 -5.76 -10.09
C ALA A 293 7.83 -6.45 -11.35
N SER A 294 7.44 -7.71 -11.60
CA SER A 294 7.89 -8.45 -12.79
C SER A 294 7.42 -7.82 -14.11
N ARG A 295 6.18 -7.30 -14.16
CA ARG A 295 5.65 -6.59 -15.33
C ARG A 295 6.34 -5.25 -15.57
N LEU A 296 6.65 -4.50 -14.50
CA LEU A 296 7.36 -3.24 -14.62
C LEU A 296 8.80 -3.47 -15.10
N LEU A 297 9.52 -4.45 -14.54
CA LEU A 297 10.87 -4.83 -14.99
C LEU A 297 10.86 -5.22 -16.48
N TYR A 298 9.90 -6.04 -16.92
CA TYR A 298 9.71 -6.36 -18.34
C TYR A 298 9.44 -5.11 -19.19
N GLY A 299 8.55 -4.22 -18.75
CA GLY A 299 8.21 -3.00 -19.48
C GLY A 299 9.38 -2.02 -19.62
N VAL A 300 10.23 -1.94 -18.59
CA VAL A 300 11.47 -1.14 -18.58
C VAL A 300 12.51 -1.78 -19.53
N ALA A 301 12.65 -3.10 -19.51
CA ALA A 301 13.54 -3.83 -20.42
C ALA A 301 13.15 -3.67 -21.90
N LYS A 302 11.85 -3.75 -22.21
CA LYS A 302 11.33 -3.54 -23.57
C LYS A 302 11.65 -2.15 -24.13
N LYS A 303 11.88 -1.17 -23.25
CA LYS A 303 12.30 0.19 -23.58
C LYS A 303 13.83 0.39 -23.60
N GLY A 304 14.62 -0.69 -23.48
CA GLY A 304 16.08 -0.69 -23.65
C GLY A 304 16.89 -0.24 -22.42
N MET A 305 16.30 -0.25 -21.22
CA MET A 305 16.95 0.29 -20.01
C MET A 305 17.38 -0.74 -18.98
N ALA A 306 16.74 -1.91 -19.02
CA ALA A 306 17.18 -3.06 -18.27
C ALA A 306 17.79 -4.07 -19.26
N PRO A 307 18.68 -4.95 -18.79
CA PRO A 307 19.25 -6.00 -19.63
C PRO A 307 18.22 -6.74 -20.48
N TRP A 308 18.59 -7.05 -21.72
CA TRP A 308 17.70 -7.64 -22.73
C TRP A 308 17.04 -8.95 -22.29
N PHE A 309 17.66 -9.71 -21.37
CA PHE A 309 17.11 -10.97 -20.89
C PHE A 309 15.77 -10.82 -20.15
N PHE A 310 15.44 -9.62 -19.65
CA PHE A 310 14.13 -9.34 -19.04
C PHE A 310 12.98 -9.25 -20.04
N THR A 311 13.24 -9.19 -21.35
CA THR A 311 12.18 -9.14 -22.37
C THR A 311 11.62 -10.51 -22.75
N GLY A 312 12.17 -11.60 -22.22
CA GLY A 312 11.71 -12.95 -22.50
C GLY A 312 10.34 -13.24 -21.88
N VAL A 313 9.36 -13.62 -22.70
CA VAL A 313 7.99 -13.99 -22.28
C VAL A 313 7.72 -15.45 -22.62
N SER A 314 7.09 -16.19 -21.71
CA SER A 314 6.65 -17.56 -21.94
C SER A 314 5.49 -17.60 -22.94
N ALA A 315 5.61 -18.42 -23.99
CA ALA A 315 4.55 -18.59 -24.97
C ALA A 315 3.27 -19.22 -24.40
N LYS A 316 3.39 -20.05 -23.34
CA LYS A 316 2.27 -20.79 -22.74
C LYS A 316 1.47 -19.96 -21.74
N THR A 317 2.16 -19.17 -20.92
CA THR A 317 1.55 -18.40 -19.81
C THR A 317 1.49 -16.90 -20.08
N GLN A 318 2.15 -16.41 -21.15
CA GLN A 318 2.25 -14.99 -21.47
C GLN A 318 2.86 -14.15 -20.33
N THR A 319 3.71 -14.78 -19.50
CA THR A 319 4.39 -14.15 -18.36
C THR A 319 5.88 -13.91 -18.62
N PRO A 320 6.46 -12.80 -18.09
CA PRO A 320 7.88 -12.51 -18.23
C PRO A 320 8.73 -13.34 -17.26
N VAL A 321 9.06 -14.58 -17.63
CA VAL A 321 9.63 -15.60 -16.75
C VAL A 321 10.89 -15.13 -16.02
N VAL A 322 11.85 -14.55 -16.75
CA VAL A 322 13.13 -14.10 -16.16
C VAL A 322 12.91 -12.96 -15.17
N SER A 323 12.03 -12.01 -15.50
CA SER A 323 11.66 -10.91 -14.62
C SER A 323 10.98 -11.40 -13.34
N THR A 324 10.08 -12.38 -13.44
CA THR A 324 9.41 -12.98 -12.29
C THR A 324 10.37 -13.76 -11.40
N LEU A 325 11.25 -14.59 -11.97
CA LEU A 325 12.24 -15.34 -11.22
C LEU A 325 13.22 -14.43 -10.49
N LEU A 326 13.73 -13.38 -11.16
CA LEU A 326 14.64 -12.45 -10.52
C LEU A 326 13.94 -11.63 -9.43
N ALA A 327 12.71 -11.14 -9.68
CA ALA A 327 11.93 -10.44 -8.66
C ALA A 327 11.73 -11.35 -7.44
N GLY A 328 11.29 -12.59 -7.64
CA GLY A 328 11.13 -13.57 -6.56
C GLY A 328 12.43 -13.84 -5.79
N ALA A 329 13.57 -13.94 -6.49
CA ALA A 329 14.88 -14.12 -5.85
C ALA A 329 15.31 -12.91 -5.01
N ILE A 330 15.10 -11.68 -5.50
CA ILE A 330 15.41 -10.46 -4.75
C ILE A 330 14.46 -10.31 -3.55
N ILE A 331 13.17 -10.61 -3.73
CA ILE A 331 12.18 -10.61 -2.64
C ILE A 331 12.59 -11.60 -1.56
N LEU A 332 12.97 -12.82 -1.94
CA LEU A 332 13.42 -13.84 -1.01
C LEU A 332 14.68 -13.40 -0.25
N LEU A 333 15.67 -12.84 -0.96
CA LEU A 333 16.88 -12.30 -0.36
C LEU A 333 16.55 -11.21 0.68
N PHE A 334 15.73 -10.24 0.30
CA PHE A 334 15.35 -9.14 1.19
C PHE A 334 14.52 -9.62 2.36
N ALA A 335 13.58 -10.55 2.15
CA ALA A 335 12.74 -11.08 3.22
C ALA A 335 13.56 -11.88 4.26
N LEU A 336 14.61 -12.58 3.84
CA LEU A 336 15.45 -13.37 4.74
C LEU A 336 16.52 -12.55 5.48
N TRP A 337 16.98 -11.42 4.91
CA TRP A 337 18.14 -10.68 5.41
C TRP A 337 17.82 -9.32 6.01
N LEU A 338 16.70 -8.70 5.65
CA LEU A 338 16.34 -7.36 6.12
C LEU A 338 15.20 -7.43 7.13
N PRO A 339 15.28 -6.67 8.24
CA PRO A 339 14.22 -6.66 9.23
C PRO A 339 12.96 -6.00 8.68
N LEU A 340 11.80 -6.51 9.12
CA LEU A 340 10.47 -6.03 8.74
C LEU A 340 10.33 -4.49 8.78
N VAL A 341 10.82 -3.85 9.84
CA VAL A 341 10.73 -2.39 10.02
C VAL A 341 11.54 -1.66 8.93
N LEU A 342 12.74 -2.14 8.60
CA LEU A 342 13.57 -1.53 7.55
C LEU A 342 12.91 -1.68 6.17
N LEU A 343 12.32 -2.85 5.88
CA LEU A 343 11.61 -3.07 4.62
C LEU A 343 10.43 -2.10 4.47
N ALA A 344 9.63 -1.94 5.53
CA ALA A 344 8.53 -0.98 5.55
C ALA A 344 9.03 0.47 5.40
N GLN A 345 10.11 0.84 6.09
CA GLN A 345 10.74 2.17 5.99
C GLN A 345 11.25 2.47 4.58
N ILE A 346 11.96 1.53 3.94
CA ILE A 346 12.44 1.69 2.56
C ILE A 346 11.26 1.89 1.60
N THR A 347 10.21 1.08 1.74
CA THR A 347 9.02 1.19 0.89
C THR A 347 8.34 2.54 1.07
N ALA A 348 8.10 2.96 2.32
CA ALA A 348 7.51 4.26 2.64
C ALA A 348 8.36 5.42 2.11
N PHE A 349 9.69 5.36 2.29
CA PHE A 349 10.62 6.37 1.79
C PHE A 349 10.51 6.55 0.28
N ILE A 350 10.60 5.46 -0.48
CA ILE A 350 10.52 5.52 -1.95
C ILE A 350 9.15 6.04 -2.39
N MET A 351 8.08 5.61 -1.75
CA MET A 351 6.73 6.09 -2.08
C MET A 351 6.53 7.56 -1.78
N LEU A 352 7.08 8.08 -0.67
CA LEU A 352 7.05 9.52 -0.38
C LEU A 352 7.81 10.33 -1.43
N VAL A 353 8.93 9.80 -1.95
CA VAL A 353 9.66 10.43 -3.07
C VAL A 353 8.80 10.46 -4.33
N ILE A 354 8.17 9.34 -4.69
CA ILE A 354 7.26 9.26 -5.84
C ILE A 354 6.08 10.23 -5.65
N PHE A 355 5.50 10.29 -4.46
CA PHE A 355 4.37 11.16 -4.16
C PHE A 355 4.76 12.64 -4.20
N SER A 356 5.95 12.98 -3.73
CA SER A 356 6.53 14.32 -3.90
C SER A 356 6.64 14.68 -5.39
N LEU A 357 7.15 13.78 -6.23
CA LEU A 357 7.22 13.99 -7.68
C LEU A 357 5.84 14.14 -8.32
N ILE A 358 4.83 13.37 -7.89
CA ILE A 358 3.45 13.47 -8.39
C ILE A 358 2.81 14.81 -8.03
N ASN A 359 2.98 15.26 -6.79
CA ASN A 359 2.48 16.55 -6.34
C ASN A 359 3.09 17.70 -7.15
N VAL A 360 4.42 17.72 -7.34
CA VAL A 360 5.10 18.72 -8.18
C VAL A 360 4.68 18.60 -9.65
N SER A 361 4.45 17.38 -10.14
CA SER A 361 3.98 17.13 -11.51
C SER A 361 2.61 17.75 -11.76
N LEU A 362 1.68 17.62 -10.81
CA LEU A 362 0.37 18.28 -10.92
C LEU A 362 0.50 19.81 -10.89
N ILE A 363 1.36 20.37 -10.02
CA ILE A 363 1.65 21.82 -9.99
C ILE A 363 2.15 22.29 -11.37
N ALA A 364 3.13 21.61 -11.95
CA ALA A 364 3.70 21.93 -13.25
C ALA A 364 2.66 21.86 -14.39
N ILE A 365 1.77 20.86 -14.36
CA ILE A 365 0.66 20.73 -15.33
C ILE A 365 -0.30 21.92 -15.22
N LYS A 366 -0.63 22.35 -13.99
CA LYS A 366 -1.55 23.47 -13.74
C LYS A 366 -0.95 24.82 -14.14
N MET A 367 0.32 25.05 -13.82
CA MET A 367 1.03 26.28 -14.19
C MET A 367 1.13 26.48 -15.70
N ARG A 368 1.14 25.39 -16.49
CA ARG A 368 1.13 25.45 -17.95
C ARG A 368 -0.26 25.70 -18.56
N GLY A 369 -1.31 25.78 -17.75
CA GLY A 369 -2.67 26.02 -18.24
C GLY A 369 -3.23 24.86 -19.08
N ALA A 370 -2.81 23.62 -18.80
CA ALA A 370 -3.27 22.45 -19.53
C ALA A 370 -4.81 22.34 -19.48
N LYS A 371 -5.45 22.30 -20.67
CA LYS A 371 -6.90 22.23 -20.82
C LYS A 371 -7.45 20.96 -20.15
N MET A 372 -8.57 21.10 -19.46
CA MET A 372 -9.27 19.97 -18.85
C MET A 372 -10.36 19.45 -19.79
N GLY A 373 -10.53 18.12 -19.81
CA GLY A 373 -11.70 17.49 -20.40
C GLY A 373 -12.98 17.84 -19.63
N TRP A 374 -14.12 17.72 -20.31
CA TRP A 374 -15.43 17.95 -19.70
C TRP A 374 -15.67 17.01 -18.51
N GLY A 375 -16.03 17.59 -17.35
CA GLY A 375 -16.32 16.85 -16.12
C GLY A 375 -15.10 16.44 -15.30
N ALA A 376 -13.92 16.97 -15.61
CA ALA A 376 -12.73 16.74 -14.80
C ALA A 376 -12.79 17.50 -13.47
N ILE A 377 -12.34 16.85 -12.39
CA ILE A 377 -12.21 17.48 -11.07
C ILE A 377 -10.90 18.28 -11.04
N SER A 378 -10.96 19.51 -10.52
CA SER A 378 -9.79 20.32 -10.25
C SER A 378 -9.82 20.80 -8.82
N PHE A 379 -8.74 20.56 -8.09
CA PHE A 379 -8.50 21.18 -6.79
C PHE A 379 -7.79 22.53 -6.98
N SER A 380 -7.53 23.26 -5.91
CA SER A 380 -6.67 24.44 -6.00
C SER A 380 -5.18 24.04 -5.97
N ILE A 381 -4.29 24.91 -6.45
CA ILE A 381 -2.84 24.63 -6.53
C ILE A 381 -2.19 24.44 -5.16
N TRP A 382 -2.79 24.99 -4.10
CA TRP A 382 -2.29 24.82 -2.73
C TRP A 382 -2.41 23.37 -2.24
N VAL A 383 -3.34 22.57 -2.79
CA VAL A 383 -3.52 21.17 -2.39
C VAL A 383 -2.28 20.32 -2.74
N PRO A 384 -1.82 20.23 -4.01
CA PRO A 384 -0.57 19.52 -4.31
C PRO A 384 0.65 20.20 -3.69
N ALA A 385 0.65 21.52 -3.45
CA ALA A 385 1.76 22.19 -2.78
C ALA A 385 1.91 21.73 -1.32
N ILE A 386 0.81 21.64 -0.56
CA ILE A 386 0.82 21.06 0.78
C ILE A 386 1.19 19.58 0.72
N GLY A 387 0.68 18.82 -0.24
CA GLY A 387 1.07 17.42 -0.44
C GLY A 387 2.57 17.23 -0.62
N PHE A 388 3.20 18.06 -1.46
CA PHE A 388 4.66 18.07 -1.63
C PHE A 388 5.37 18.43 -0.32
N LEU A 389 4.96 19.52 0.35
CA LEU A 389 5.61 19.96 1.59
C LEU A 389 5.52 18.92 2.70
N LEU A 390 4.39 18.25 2.86
CA LEU A 390 4.19 17.20 3.86
C LEU A 390 5.04 15.96 3.55
N CYS A 391 5.05 15.50 2.29
CA CYS A 391 5.88 14.34 1.91
C CYS A 391 7.36 14.67 2.07
N PHE A 392 7.79 15.85 1.62
CA PHE A 392 9.18 16.30 1.72
C PHE A 392 9.62 16.49 3.17
N ALA A 393 8.78 17.12 4.01
CA ALA A 393 9.08 17.30 5.43
C ALA A 393 9.26 15.96 6.15
N LEU A 394 8.40 14.97 5.84
CA LEU A 394 8.50 13.64 6.45
C LEU A 394 9.75 12.87 5.98
N ILE A 395 10.12 12.99 4.70
CA ILE A 395 11.40 12.46 4.17
C ILE A 395 12.58 13.07 4.90
N VAL A 396 12.62 14.41 4.99
CA VAL A 396 13.71 15.15 5.64
C VAL A 396 13.81 14.75 7.10
N PHE A 397 12.69 14.73 7.83
CA PHE A 397 12.65 14.29 9.21
C PHE A 397 13.24 12.88 9.36
N GLN A 398 12.84 11.92 8.52
CA GLN A 398 13.34 10.55 8.59
C GLN A 398 14.85 10.42 8.31
N ILE A 399 15.44 11.34 7.53
CA ILE A 399 16.89 11.33 7.27
C ILE A 399 17.68 11.84 8.49
N PHE A 400 17.08 12.69 9.31
CA PHE A 400 17.75 13.35 10.44
C PHE A 400 17.34 12.83 11.82
N ALA A 401 16.27 12.03 11.92
CA ALA A 401 15.83 11.33 13.11
C ALA A 401 16.63 10.04 13.32
#